data_AF-A0A8J5LRJ6-F1
#
_entry.id   AF-A0A8J5LRJ6-F1
#
_cell.length_a   1.000
_cell.length_b   1.000
_cell.length_c   1.000
_cell.angle_alpha   90.00
_cell.angle_beta   90.00
_cell.angle_gamma   90.00
#
_symmetry.space_group_name_H-M   'P 1'
#
loop_
_entity.id
_entity.type
_entity.pdbx_description
1 polymer ?
#
loop_
_entity_poly.entity_id
_entity_poly.type
_entity_poly.pdbx_seq_one_letter_code
_entity_poly.pdbx_strand_id
1 'polypeptide(L)'
;MNNLNSGVSPVNCVISDCFASFTIDATTKLGISNVFYYTSSVCGFMDFYYCKDLMERGIIPLKSEDDLTNGYLDTFIYWRPGMIDAHMRLDKFHTNHLSR
;
A
#
# COMPACT_ATOMS: atom_id res chain seq x y z
N MET A 1 8.34 41.93 6.42
CA MET A 1 8.47 40.47 6.29
C MET A 1 9.50 40.20 5.22
N ASN A 2 10.69 39.74 5.61
CA ASN A 2 11.82 39.60 4.70
C ASN A 2 11.55 38.51 3.66
N ASN A 3 11.70 38.88 2.40
CA ASN A 3 11.52 38.02 1.24
C ASN A 3 12.75 37.10 1.12
N LEU A 4 12.62 35.85 1.57
CA LEU A 4 13.66 34.82 1.47
C LEU A 4 13.75 34.18 0.07
N ASN A 5 13.00 34.67 -0.93
CA ASN A 5 12.84 34.03 -2.23
C ASN A 5 13.70 34.60 -3.37
N SER A 6 14.78 35.34 -3.09
CA SER A 6 15.58 35.98 -4.16
C SER A 6 16.49 35.03 -4.96
N GLY A 7 16.17 33.73 -5.07
CA GLY A 7 16.97 32.78 -5.83
C GLY A 7 16.49 31.33 -5.88
N VAL A 8 15.39 30.95 -5.22
CA VAL A 8 14.88 29.58 -5.21
C VAL A 8 13.67 29.48 -6.14
N SER A 9 13.74 28.58 -7.14
CA SER A 9 12.60 28.28 -8.00
C SER A 9 11.45 27.71 -7.16
N PRO A 10 10.19 28.14 -7.39
CA PRO A 10 9.04 27.52 -6.76
C PRO A 10 9.01 26.00 -6.99
N VAL A 11 8.51 25.26 -6.00
CA VAL A 11 8.26 23.83 -6.11
C VAL A 11 7.19 23.60 -7.19
N ASN A 12 7.47 22.71 -8.13
CA ASN A 12 6.56 22.39 -9.25
C ASN A 12 6.13 20.92 -9.28
N CYS A 13 6.69 20.07 -8.40
CA CYS A 13 6.41 18.65 -8.32
C CYS A 13 6.70 18.12 -6.91
N VAL A 14 5.93 17.14 -6.47
CA VAL A 14 6.16 16.37 -5.24
C VAL A 14 6.36 14.91 -5.61
N ILE A 15 7.34 14.26 -4.98
CA ILE A 15 7.45 12.79 -4.97
C ILE A 15 7.00 12.33 -3.60
N SER A 16 5.87 11.63 -3.55
CA SER A 16 5.23 11.22 -2.31
C SER A 16 5.32 9.72 -2.13
N ASP A 17 5.42 9.25 -0.90
CA ASP A 17 5.19 7.83 -0.61
C ASP A 17 3.75 7.44 -1.01
N CYS A 18 3.56 6.26 -1.57
CA CYS A 18 2.25 5.72 -1.96
C CYS A 18 1.20 5.66 -0.84
N PHE A 19 1.62 5.53 0.42
CA PHE A 19 0.74 5.54 1.59
C PHE A 19 0.40 6.97 2.03
N ALA A 20 1.10 7.98 1.53
CA ALA A 20 0.83 9.39 1.80
C ALA A 20 -0.22 9.97 0.85
N SER A 21 -1.38 9.31 0.73
CA SER A 21 -2.47 9.71 -0.19
C SER A 21 -3.00 11.12 0.07
N PHE A 22 -2.87 11.65 1.30
CA PHE A 22 -3.21 13.04 1.64
C PHE A 22 -2.43 14.08 0.82
N THR A 23 -1.30 13.70 0.24
CA THR A 23 -0.50 14.58 -0.63
C THR A 23 -1.25 14.95 -1.91
N ILE A 24 -2.22 14.12 -2.37
CA ILE A 24 -3.09 14.44 -3.51
C ILE A 24 -3.83 15.75 -3.26
N ASP A 25 -4.44 15.91 -2.09
CA ASP A 25 -5.21 17.10 -1.75
C ASP A 25 -4.30 18.33 -1.66
N ALA A 26 -3.11 18.16 -1.09
CA ALA A 26 -2.12 19.23 -0.98
C ALA A 26 -1.63 19.69 -2.37
N THR A 27 -1.26 18.75 -3.24
CA THR A 27 -0.74 19.07 -4.58
C THR A 27 -1.84 19.61 -5.51
N THR A 28 -3.08 19.13 -5.36
CA THR A 28 -4.24 19.67 -6.07
C THR A 28 -4.49 21.12 -5.71
N LYS A 29 -4.46 21.48 -4.42
CA LYS A 29 -4.61 22.87 -3.95
C LYS A 29 -3.48 23.77 -4.44
N LEU A 30 -2.28 23.22 -4.60
CA LEU A 30 -1.11 23.95 -5.08
C LEU A 30 -1.01 23.98 -6.61
N GLY A 31 -1.83 23.21 -7.34
CA GLY A 31 -1.77 23.10 -8.79
C GLY A 31 -0.46 22.48 -9.32
N ILE A 32 0.17 21.60 -8.55
CA ILE A 32 1.46 20.98 -8.89
C ILE A 32 1.33 19.47 -9.08
N SER A 33 2.28 18.89 -9.81
CA SER A 33 2.32 17.44 -10.05
C SER A 33 2.67 16.67 -8.77
N ASN A 34 2.13 15.45 -8.65
CA ASN A 34 2.49 14.50 -7.60
C ASN A 34 2.80 13.13 -8.22
N VAL A 35 3.97 12.60 -7.92
CA VAL A 35 4.43 11.28 -8.36
C VAL A 35 4.52 10.37 -7.14
N PHE A 36 3.82 9.24 -7.17
CA PHE A 36 3.87 8.28 -6.08
C PHE A 36 5.04 7.31 -6.22
N TYR A 37 5.78 7.16 -5.14
CA TYR A 37 6.82 6.16 -4.98
C TYR A 37 6.31 5.04 -4.07
N TYR A 38 6.30 3.82 -4.60
CA TYR A 38 5.99 2.63 -3.80
C TYR A 38 7.28 2.12 -3.17
N THR A 39 7.40 2.27 -1.85
CA THR A 39 8.61 1.89 -1.10
C THR A 39 8.80 0.39 -0.93
N SER A 40 7.74 -0.39 -1.16
CA SER A 40 7.77 -1.85 -1.05
C SER A 40 8.08 -2.53 -2.38
N SER A 41 8.37 -3.82 -2.33
CA SER A 41 8.68 -4.65 -3.50
C SER A 41 7.44 -4.80 -4.40
N VAL A 42 7.67 -5.26 -5.64
CA VAL A 42 6.59 -5.56 -6.59
C VAL A 42 5.58 -6.56 -6.02
N CYS A 43 6.01 -7.53 -5.21
CA CYS A 43 5.07 -8.44 -4.55
C CYS A 43 4.18 -7.70 -3.54
N GLY A 44 4.75 -6.86 -2.67
CA GLY A 44 3.94 -6.07 -1.73
C GLY A 44 3.00 -5.06 -2.40
N PHE A 45 3.33 -4.59 -3.62
CA PHE A 45 2.41 -3.78 -4.43
C PHE A 45 1.22 -4.60 -4.92
N MET A 46 1.47 -5.80 -5.42
CA MET A 46 0.42 -6.68 -5.94
C MET A 46 -0.54 -7.13 -4.84
N ASP A 47 -0.03 -7.41 -3.64
CA ASP A 47 -0.85 -7.77 -2.48
C ASP A 47 -1.83 -6.64 -2.12
N PHE A 48 -1.33 -5.39 -2.08
CA PHE A 48 -2.17 -4.22 -1.83
C PHE A 48 -3.16 -3.98 -2.98
N TYR A 49 -2.70 -4.09 -4.22
CA TYR A 49 -3.52 -3.87 -5.42
C TYR A 49 -4.70 -4.84 -5.50
N TYR A 50 -4.50 -6.11 -5.13
CA TYR A 50 -5.53 -7.15 -5.13
C TYR A 50 -6.30 -7.30 -3.82
N CYS A 51 -5.99 -6.50 -2.80
CA CYS A 51 -6.66 -6.55 -1.49
C CYS A 51 -8.20 -6.46 -1.62
N LYS A 52 -8.71 -5.57 -2.48
CA LYS A 52 -10.14 -5.46 -2.72
C LYS A 52 -10.74 -6.73 -3.35
N ASP A 53 -10.09 -7.30 -4.36
CA ASP A 53 -10.53 -8.54 -5.01
C ASP A 53 -10.53 -9.71 -4.00
N LEU A 54 -9.51 -9.77 -3.12
CA LEU A 54 -9.43 -10.75 -2.03
C LEU A 54 -10.62 -10.63 -1.07
N MET A 55 -11.00 -9.40 -0.73
CA MET A 55 -12.16 -9.12 0.12
C MET A 55 -13.47 -9.54 -0.54
N GLU A 56 -13.67 -9.18 -1.81
CA GLU A 56 -14.87 -9.52 -2.57
C GLU A 56 -15.03 -11.04 -2.77
N ARG A 57 -13.92 -11.77 -2.79
CA ARG A 57 -13.89 -13.24 -2.85
C ARG A 57 -14.01 -13.91 -1.48
N GLY A 58 -14.02 -13.14 -0.38
CA GLY A 58 -14.11 -13.68 0.98
C GLY A 58 -12.87 -14.46 1.43
N ILE A 59 -11.71 -14.15 0.84
CA ILE A 59 -10.40 -14.72 1.24
C ILE A 59 -9.82 -13.94 2.42
N ILE A 60 -10.06 -12.63 2.45
CA ILE A 60 -9.77 -11.77 3.61
C ILE A 60 -11.02 -10.97 4.00
N PRO A 61 -11.18 -10.53 5.26
CA PRO A 61 -10.34 -10.87 6.42
C PRO A 61 -10.47 -12.35 6.83
N LEU A 62 -9.56 -12.80 7.69
CA LEU A 62 -9.65 -14.14 8.30
C LEU A 62 -10.95 -14.26 9.11
N LYS A 63 -11.51 -15.47 9.15
CA LYS A 63 -12.78 -15.72 9.85
C LYS A 63 -12.57 -15.97 11.33
N SER A 64 -11.41 -16.51 11.70
CA SER A 64 -11.06 -16.81 13.08
C SER A 64 -9.54 -16.80 13.29
N GLU A 65 -9.10 -16.72 14.55
CA GLU A 65 -7.69 -16.89 14.91
C GLU A 65 -7.17 -18.30 14.58
N ASP A 66 -8.03 -19.31 14.48
CA ASP A 66 -7.66 -20.67 14.09
C ASP A 66 -7.11 -20.71 12.65
N ASP A 67 -7.51 -19.77 11.79
CA ASP A 67 -6.98 -19.62 10.44
C ASP A 67 -5.47 -19.30 10.43
N LEU A 68 -4.92 -18.88 11.56
CA LEU A 68 -3.49 -18.61 11.74
C LEU A 68 -2.65 -19.87 11.95
N THR A 69 -3.26 -21.03 12.20
CA THR A 69 -2.56 -22.28 12.54
C THR A 69 -3.10 -23.51 11.81
N ASN A 70 -4.32 -23.44 11.27
CA ASN A 70 -4.98 -24.56 10.58
C ASN A 70 -4.50 -24.78 9.13
N GLY A 71 -3.48 -24.03 8.67
CA GLY A 71 -2.97 -24.09 7.30
C GLY A 71 -3.73 -23.22 6.29
N TYR A 72 -4.73 -22.45 6.70
CA TYR A 72 -5.47 -21.54 5.81
C TYR A 72 -4.54 -20.55 5.10
N LEU A 73 -3.52 -20.06 5.79
CA LEU A 73 -2.51 -19.14 5.25
C LEU A 73 -1.68 -19.76 4.11
N ASP A 74 -1.60 -21.10 4.04
CA ASP A 74 -0.92 -21.85 3.00
C ASP A 74 -1.78 -22.05 1.73
N THR A 75 -3.00 -21.50 1.72
CA THR A 75 -3.90 -21.59 0.56
C THR A 75 -3.32 -20.82 -0.61
N PHE A 76 -3.05 -21.53 -1.71
CA PHE A 76 -2.56 -20.89 -2.92
C PHE A 76 -3.65 -20.14 -3.67
N ILE A 77 -3.28 -18.95 -4.15
CA ILE A 77 -4.17 -18.01 -4.79
C ILE A 77 -3.80 -17.90 -6.28
N TYR A 78 -4.54 -18.61 -7.14
CA TYR A 78 -4.34 -18.62 -8.59
C TYR A 78 -5.55 -18.04 -9.33
N TRP A 79 -5.74 -16.71 -9.37
CA TRP A 79 -6.87 -16.13 -10.13
C TRP A 79 -6.52 -15.00 -11.10
N ARG A 80 -5.28 -14.46 -11.13
CA ARG A 80 -4.89 -13.37 -12.05
C ARG A 80 -3.72 -13.75 -12.96
N PRO A 81 -3.85 -13.59 -14.29
CA PRO A 81 -2.72 -13.68 -15.22
C PRO A 81 -1.70 -12.58 -14.90
N GLY A 82 -0.43 -12.94 -14.70
CA GLY A 82 0.66 -12.00 -14.37
C GLY A 82 1.24 -12.16 -12.97
N MET A 83 0.56 -12.88 -12.07
CA MET A 83 1.15 -13.43 -10.83
C MET A 83 1.87 -14.75 -11.14
N ILE A 84 2.83 -14.71 -12.07
CA ILE A 84 3.63 -15.91 -12.42
C ILE A 84 4.43 -16.30 -11.17
N ASP A 85 4.12 -17.46 -10.59
CA ASP A 85 4.74 -18.09 -9.41
C ASP A 85 4.74 -17.31 -8.08
N ALA A 86 3.99 -16.20 -8.00
CA ALA A 86 3.80 -15.49 -6.73
C ALA A 86 2.76 -16.24 -5.88
N HIS A 87 3.22 -17.21 -5.10
CA HIS A 87 2.43 -17.80 -4.02
C HIS A 87 2.23 -16.73 -2.93
N MET A 88 1.10 -16.04 -2.96
CA MET A 88 0.68 -15.20 -1.83
C MET A 88 0.36 -16.10 -0.65
N ARG A 89 1.29 -16.21 0.29
CA ARG A 89 1.01 -16.75 1.62
C ARG A 89 0.51 -15.60 2.47
N LEU A 90 -0.62 -15.79 3.14
CA LEU A 90 -1.09 -14.80 4.10
C LEU A 90 -0.18 -14.88 5.33
N ASP A 91 0.91 -14.12 5.37
CA ASP A 91 1.78 -14.13 6.55
C ASP A 91 1.18 -13.32 7.69
N LYS A 92 1.49 -13.73 8.93
CA LYS A 92 1.07 -12.98 10.13
C LYS A 92 1.75 -11.63 10.12
N PHE A 93 0.99 -10.55 9.96
CA PHE A 93 1.47 -9.24 10.38
C PHE A 93 1.63 -9.26 11.89
N HIS A 94 2.88 -9.22 12.38
CA HIS A 94 3.17 -8.96 13.78
C HIS A 94 2.73 -7.53 14.12
N THR A 95 1.45 -7.36 14.47
CA THR A 95 1.03 -6.19 15.23
C THR A 95 1.57 -6.38 16.64
N ASN A 96 2.77 -5.85 16.91
CA ASN A 96 3.20 -5.63 18.28
C ASN A 96 2.07 -4.86 18.97
N HIS A 97 1.54 -5.46 20.04
CA HIS A 97 0.47 -4.91 20.85
C HIS A 97 0.74 -3.44 21.17
N LEU A 98 0.06 -2.53 20.47
CA LEU A 98 -0.15 -1.17 20.94
C LEU A 98 -1.30 -1.24 21.96
N SER A 99 -0.96 -1.74 23.16
CA SER A 99 -1.77 -1.51 24.35
C SER A 99 -1.64 -0.04 24.72
N ARG A 100 -2.73 0.71 24.52
CA ARG A 100 -3.02 1.93 25.27
C ARG A 100 -3.61 1.56 26.62
#